data_AF-A0A1F7IXD8-F1
#
_entry.id   AF-A0A1F7IXD8-F1
#
_cell.length_a   1.000
_cell.length_b   1.000
_cell.length_c   1.000
_cell.angle_alpha   90.00
_cell.angle_beta   90.00
_cell.angle_gamma   90.00
#
_symmetry.space_group_name_H-M   'P 1'
#
loop_
_entity.id
_entity.type
_entity.pdbx_description
1 polymer ?
#
loop_
_entity_poly.entity_id
_entity_poly.type
_entity_poly.pdbx_seq_one_letter_code
_entity_poly.pdbx_strand_id
1 'polypeptide(L)'
;MAKGLLFKGGTALKIVFNSPRYSEDLDFSIVDLTNKEIEDMMVEVLFQLEKMNFQTGIKESKETSGGYLADLRVRMEGESIGIAIQASRRKIKDRKPDVTLIENSYIPPAKPLADYSGF
;
A
#
# COMPACT_ATOMS: atom_id res chain seq x y z
N MET A 1 -6.80 -22.77 -1.70
CA MET A 1 -6.96 -21.55 -2.53
C MET A 1 -6.39 -20.37 -1.77
N ALA A 2 -5.73 -19.42 -2.43
CA ALA A 2 -5.14 -18.27 -1.75
C ALA A 2 -6.24 -17.27 -1.36
N LYS A 3 -6.55 -17.17 -0.06
CA LYS A 3 -7.38 -16.11 0.52
C LYS A 3 -6.46 -14.96 0.91
N GLY A 4 -6.81 -13.72 0.58
CA GLY A 4 -5.99 -12.59 0.99
C GLY A 4 -6.14 -11.33 0.16
N LEU A 5 -5.34 -10.34 0.56
CA LEU A 5 -5.17 -9.05 -0.11
C LEU A 5 -3.90 -9.15 -0.99
N LEU A 6 -4.06 -9.19 -2.31
CA LEU A 6 -2.96 -9.38 -3.25
C LEU A 6 -2.51 -8.04 -3.83
N PHE A 7 -1.28 -7.61 -3.52
CA PHE A 7 -0.75 -6.34 -3.99
C PHE A 7 -0.53 -6.34 -5.50
N LYS A 8 -0.91 -5.24 -6.18
CA LYS A 8 -0.87 -5.10 -7.64
C LYS A 8 -0.54 -3.66 -8.03
N GLY A 9 -0.61 -3.38 -9.34
CA GLY A 9 -0.53 -2.01 -9.86
C GLY A 9 0.90 -1.47 -9.97
N GLY A 10 1.01 -0.16 -10.19
CA GLY A 10 2.28 0.51 -10.46
C GLY A 10 3.24 0.49 -9.25
N THR A 11 2.70 0.58 -8.05
CA THR A 11 3.48 0.56 -6.80
C THR A 11 4.06 -0.83 -6.52
N ALA A 12 3.32 -1.90 -6.84
CA ALA A 12 3.88 -3.25 -6.81
C ALA A 12 5.06 -3.39 -7.77
N LEU A 13 4.95 -2.85 -9.00
CA LEU A 13 6.07 -2.85 -9.95
C LEU A 13 7.25 -1.99 -9.47
N LYS A 14 7.00 -0.86 -8.79
CA LYS A 14 8.05 -0.04 -8.15
C LYS A 14 8.81 -0.84 -7.11
N ILE A 15 8.09 -1.49 -6.18
CA ILE A 15 8.70 -2.24 -5.08
C ILE A 15 9.43 -3.46 -5.63
N VAL A 16 8.83 -4.18 -6.57
CA VAL A 16 9.40 -5.43 -7.11
C VAL A 16 10.54 -5.20 -8.09
N PHE A 17 10.42 -4.22 -9.00
CA PHE A 17 11.34 -4.02 -10.13
C PHE A 17 12.10 -2.69 -10.09
N ASN A 18 12.06 -1.96 -8.97
CA ASN A 18 12.71 -0.65 -8.79
C ASN A 18 12.40 0.39 -9.89
N SER A 19 11.21 0.31 -10.49
CA SER A 19 10.75 1.27 -11.53
C SER A 19 10.91 2.72 -11.05
N PRO A 20 11.21 3.75 -11.85
CA PRO A 20 11.44 5.12 -11.35
C PRO A 20 10.18 5.85 -10.83
N ARG A 21 9.00 5.24 -10.89
CA ARG A 21 7.72 5.92 -10.61
C ARG A 21 7.48 6.14 -9.10
N TYR A 22 7.17 7.37 -8.71
CA TYR A 22 6.55 7.68 -7.41
C TYR A 22 5.05 7.36 -7.49
N SER A 23 4.48 6.73 -6.46
CA SER A 23 3.04 6.41 -6.39
C SER A 23 2.58 6.40 -4.94
N GLU A 24 1.57 7.20 -4.63
CA GLU A 24 0.92 7.28 -3.32
C GLU A 24 -0.23 6.27 -3.18
N ASP A 25 -0.67 5.70 -4.31
CA ASP A 25 -1.75 4.71 -4.38
C ASP A 25 -1.22 3.29 -4.11
N LEU A 26 -1.91 2.55 -3.24
CA LEU A 26 -1.73 1.11 -3.03
C LEU A 26 -2.91 0.34 -3.62
N ASP A 27 -2.64 -0.39 -4.70
CA ASP A 27 -3.64 -1.21 -5.37
C ASP A 27 -3.62 -2.66 -4.90
N PHE A 28 -4.79 -3.24 -4.66
CA PHE A 28 -4.92 -4.64 -4.25
C PHE A 28 -6.02 -5.38 -5.01
N SER A 29 -5.91 -6.71 -5.05
CA SER A 29 -7.02 -7.61 -5.34
C SER A 29 -7.48 -8.29 -4.06
N ILE A 30 -8.80 -8.33 -3.83
CA ILE A 30 -9.42 -9.02 -2.70
C ILE A 30 -9.85 -10.40 -3.18
N VAL A 31 -9.38 -11.44 -2.49
CA VAL A 31 -9.79 -12.83 -2.71
C VAL A 31 -10.32 -13.43 -1.42
N ASP A 32 -11.60 -13.78 -1.41
CA ASP A 32 -12.28 -14.46 -0.30
C ASP A 32 -12.14 -13.79 1.08
N LEU A 33 -12.02 -12.45 1.11
CA LEU A 33 -12.08 -11.64 2.33
C LEU A 33 -13.37 -10.83 2.40
N THR A 34 -13.90 -10.70 3.61
CA THR A 34 -14.98 -9.78 3.98
C THR A 34 -14.43 -8.35 4.17
N ASN A 35 -15.29 -7.33 4.13
CA ASN A 35 -14.83 -5.96 4.42
C ASN A 35 -14.34 -5.81 5.86
N LYS A 36 -14.99 -6.48 6.81
CA LYS A 36 -14.56 -6.47 8.22
C LYS A 36 -13.12 -6.99 8.36
N GLU A 37 -12.77 -8.08 7.68
CA GLU A 37 -11.38 -8.58 7.70
C GLU A 37 -10.39 -7.57 7.12
N ILE A 38 -10.78 -6.82 6.09
CA ILE A 38 -9.96 -5.74 5.52
C ILE A 38 -9.80 -4.59 6.52
N GLU A 39 -10.88 -4.20 7.18
CA GLU A 39 -10.89 -3.14 8.20
C GLU A 39 -10.05 -3.53 9.43
N ASP A 40 -10.19 -4.76 9.92
CA ASP A 40 -9.39 -5.28 11.02
C ASP A 40 -7.88 -5.24 10.67
N MET A 41 -7.51 -5.62 9.44
CA MET A 41 -6.13 -5.51 8.96
C MET A 41 -5.65 -4.06 8.89
N MET A 42 -6.48 -3.13 8.42
CA MET A 42 -6.12 -1.71 8.36
C MET A 42 -5.91 -1.14 9.76
N VAL A 43 -6.80 -1.44 10.71
CA VAL A 43 -6.66 -0.99 12.11
C VAL A 43 -5.36 -1.50 12.71
N GLU A 44 -5.01 -2.78 12.48
CA GLU A 44 -3.74 -3.33 12.95
C GLU A 44 -2.53 -2.61 12.33
N VAL A 45 -2.55 -2.31 11.03
CA VAL A 45 -1.49 -1.54 10.36
C VAL A 45 -1.34 -0.15 10.98
N LEU A 46 -2.43 0.57 11.17
CA LEU A 46 -2.41 1.91 11.78
C LEU A 46 -1.87 1.84 13.21
N PHE A 47 -2.28 0.85 13.99
CA PHE A 47 -1.78 0.63 15.35
C PHE A 47 -0.27 0.38 15.38
N GLN A 48 0.27 -0.42 14.46
CA GLN A 48 1.72 -0.64 14.38
C GLN A 48 2.48 0.62 13.94
N LEU A 49 1.91 1.43 13.04
CA LEU A 49 2.49 2.72 12.67
C LEU A 49 2.52 3.69 13.86
N GLU A 50 1.45 3.74 14.66
CA GLU A 50 1.42 4.56 15.87
C GLU A 50 2.49 4.16 16.89
N LYS A 51 2.75 2.85 17.05
CA LYS A 51 3.86 2.35 17.87
C LYS A 51 5.25 2.77 17.38
N MET A 52 5.37 3.15 16.11
CA MET A 52 6.59 3.70 15.51
C MET A 52 6.65 5.24 15.60
N ASN A 53 5.77 5.86 16.41
CA ASN A 53 5.62 7.31 16.59
C ASN A 53 5.10 8.07 15.36
N PHE A 54 4.44 7.38 14.43
CA PHE A 54 3.66 8.05 13.39
C PHE A 54 2.29 8.45 13.94
N GLN A 55 1.82 9.65 13.62
CA GLN A 55 0.42 10.00 13.87
C GLN A 55 -0.42 9.52 12.70
N THR A 56 -1.45 8.72 12.96
CA THR A 56 -2.27 8.14 11.89
C THR A 56 -3.73 8.59 11.95
N GLY A 57 -4.44 8.47 10.84
CA GLY A 57 -5.87 8.73 10.77
C GLY A 57 -6.51 8.18 9.51
N ILE A 58 -7.78 7.82 9.61
CA ILE A 58 -8.62 7.43 8.48
C ILE A 58 -9.44 8.64 8.07
N LYS A 59 -9.26 9.12 6.84
CA LYS A 59 -10.07 10.21 6.28
C LYS A 59 -11.36 9.67 5.67
N GLU A 60 -11.28 8.56 4.94
CA GLU A 60 -12.43 7.86 4.39
C GLU A 60 -12.13 6.36 4.35
N SER A 61 -13.15 5.53 4.57
CA SER A 61 -13.09 4.11 4.29
C SER A 61 -14.49 3.60 3.92
N LYS A 62 -14.63 2.92 2.78
CA LYS A 62 -15.94 2.41 2.35
C LYS A 62 -15.85 1.19 1.46
N GLU A 63 -16.86 0.34 1.61
CA GLU A 63 -17.19 -0.65 0.59
C GLU A 63 -17.70 0.04 -0.68
N THR A 64 -17.35 -0.55 -1.82
CA THR A 64 -17.88 -0.18 -3.13
C THR A 64 -18.51 -1.41 -3.77
N SER A 65 -19.32 -1.21 -4.82
CA SER A 65 -19.93 -2.32 -5.57
C SER A 65 -18.91 -3.34 -6.13
N GLY A 66 -17.65 -2.93 -6.33
CA GLY A 66 -16.59 -3.76 -6.87
C GLY A 66 -15.45 -4.07 -5.91
N GLY A 67 -15.48 -3.62 -4.65
CA GLY A 67 -14.26 -3.57 -3.85
C GLY A 67 -14.36 -2.77 -2.56
N TYR A 68 -13.22 -2.25 -2.15
CA TYR A 68 -13.03 -1.44 -0.95
C TYR A 68 -12.08 -0.30 -1.27
N LEU A 69 -12.29 0.87 -0.66
CA LEU A 69 -11.35 1.98 -0.72
C LEU A 69 -11.12 2.58 0.65
N ALA A 70 -9.92 3.12 0.85
CA ALA A 70 -9.61 3.94 2.01
C ALA A 70 -8.65 5.08 1.63
N ASP A 71 -8.78 6.20 2.32
CA ASP A 71 -7.85 7.33 2.29
C ASP A 71 -7.31 7.50 3.72
N LEU A 72 -6.03 7.19 3.89
CA LEU A 72 -5.33 7.23 5.16
C LEU A 72 -4.40 8.44 5.20
N ARG A 73 -4.21 9.00 6.38
CA ARG A 73 -3.20 10.04 6.64
C ARG A 73 -2.19 9.52 7.65
N VAL A 74 -0.92 9.72 7.33
CA VAL A 74 0.21 9.43 8.21
C VAL A 74 1.05 10.69 8.32
N ARG A 75 1.37 11.11 9.54
CA ARG A 75 2.20 12.30 9.81
C ARG A 75 3.45 11.92 10.58
N MET A 76 4.58 12.49 10.16
CA MET A 76 5.90 12.35 10.78
C MET A 76 6.66 13.66 10.65
N GLU A 77 7.30 14.14 11.72
CA GLU A 77 8.21 15.31 11.69
C GLU A 77 7.62 16.57 11.03
N GLY A 78 6.31 16.78 11.18
CA GLY A 78 5.60 17.93 10.59
C GLY A 78 5.12 17.72 9.15
N GLU A 79 5.58 16.66 8.49
CA GLU A 79 5.14 16.27 7.15
C GLU A 79 3.94 15.32 7.21
N SER A 80 2.99 15.48 6.28
CA SER A 80 1.80 14.65 6.18
C SER A 80 1.73 13.96 4.84
N ILE A 81 1.63 12.63 4.87
CA ILE A 81 1.51 11.77 3.69
C ILE A 81 0.08 11.22 3.62
N GLY A 82 -0.52 11.31 2.45
CA GLY A 82 -1.77 10.62 2.13
C GLY A 82 -1.47 9.25 1.52
N ILE A 83 -2.21 8.22 1.93
CA ILE A 83 -2.12 6.88 1.35
C ILE A 83 -3.51 6.48 0.89
N ALA A 84 -3.69 6.36 -0.42
CA ALA A 84 -4.94 5.87 -1.00
C ALA A 84 -4.85 4.35 -1.20
N ILE A 85 -5.80 3.61 -0.64
CA ILE A 85 -5.94 2.17 -0.83
C ILE A 85 -7.11 1.91 -1.77
N GLN A 86 -6.85 1.16 -2.83
CA GLN A 86 -7.88 0.68 -3.74
C GLN A 86 -7.82 -0.84 -3.86
N ALA A 87 -8.84 -1.54 -3.39
CA ALA A 87 -8.87 -2.99 -3.36
C ALA A 87 -10.08 -3.50 -4.17
N SER A 88 -9.84 -4.21 -5.27
CA SER A 88 -10.91 -4.71 -6.14
C SER A 88 -11.19 -6.20 -5.86
N ARG A 89 -12.45 -6.58 -5.69
CA ARG A 89 -12.87 -7.98 -5.52
C ARG A 89 -12.64 -8.77 -6.79
N ARG A 90 -12.00 -9.94 -6.68
CA ARG A 90 -11.77 -10.85 -7.80
C ARG A 90 -12.24 -12.25 -7.44
N LYS A 91 -13.01 -12.85 -8.35
CA LYS A 91 -13.22 -14.30 -8.34
C LYS A 91 -12.00 -14.92 -9.00
N ILE A 92 -11.22 -15.72 -8.27
CA ILE A 92 -10.21 -16.57 -8.90
C ILE A 92 -10.98 -17.63 -9.70
N LYS A 93 -11.09 -17.42 -11.02
CA LYS A 93 -11.36 -18.53 -11.95
C LYS A 93 -10.07 -19.36 -12.06
N ASP A 94 -10.15 -20.59 -12.58
CA ASP A 94 -9.06 -21.59 -12.73
C ASP A 94 -7.82 -21.17 -13.56
N ARG A 95 -7.44 -19.89 -13.56
CA ARG A 95 -6.16 -19.42 -14.07
C ARG A 95 -5.10 -19.83 -13.07
N LYS A 96 -4.16 -20.67 -13.50
CA LYS A 96 -2.95 -21.00 -12.74
C LYS A 96 -2.17 -19.69 -12.54
N PRO A 97 -2.09 -19.14 -11.32
CA PRO A 97 -1.28 -17.96 -11.07
C PRO A 97 0.19 -18.34 -11.25
N ASP A 98 0.96 -17.48 -11.93
CA ASP A 98 2.41 -17.57 -11.89
C ASP A 98 2.87 -16.88 -10.60
N VAL A 99 3.51 -17.64 -9.72
CA VAL A 99 3.94 -17.17 -8.39
C VAL A 99 5.46 -17.23 -8.37
N THR A 100 6.08 -16.08 -8.17
CA THR A 100 7.52 -15.94 -8.03
C THR A 100 7.81 -15.28 -6.69
N LEU A 101 8.76 -15.85 -5.94
CA LEU A 101 9.28 -15.23 -4.73
C LEU A 101 10.26 -14.13 -5.13
N ILE A 102 10.08 -12.94 -4.57
CA ILE A 102 10.89 -11.78 -4.89
C ILE A 102 11.56 -11.33 -3.60
N GLU A 103 12.86 -11.53 -3.50
CA GLU A 103 13.67 -10.93 -2.45
C GLU A 103 14.02 -9.50 -2.87
N ASN A 104 13.43 -8.53 -2.19
CA ASN A 104 13.77 -7.12 -2.40
C ASN A 104 14.62 -6.62 -1.24
N SER A 105 15.87 -6.25 -1.53
CA SER A 105 16.67 -5.40 -0.65
C SER A 105 16.22 -3.96 -0.88
N TYR A 106 15.13 -3.52 -0.24
CA TYR A 106 14.63 -2.16 -0.41
C TYR A 106 15.75 -1.14 -0.11
N ILE A 107 16.18 -0.41 -1.14
CA ILE A 107 17.12 0.71 -1.02
C ILE A 107 16.28 1.98 -1.04
N PRO A 108 16.19 2.75 0.07
CA PRO A 108 15.45 4.00 0.07
C PRO A 108 16.04 4.96 -0.98
N PRO A 109 15.21 5.71 -1.72
CA PRO A 109 15.71 6.66 -2.70
C PRO A 109 16.62 7.66 -2.00
N ALA A 110 17.88 7.75 -2.45
CA ALA A 110 18.79 8.77 -1.98
C ALA A 110 18.18 10.15 -2.29
N LYS A 111 18.10 11.02 -1.28
CA LYS A 111 17.85 12.45 -1.52
C LYS A 111 18.86 12.92 -2.59
N PRO A 112 18.44 13.64 -3.64
CA PRO A 112 19.40 14.40 -4.42
C PRO A 112 20.14 15.30 -3.44
N LEU A 113 21.47 15.17 -3.40
CA LEU A 113 22.29 16.17 -2.73
C LEU A 113 21.91 17.50 -3.35
N ALA A 114 21.32 18.40 -2.55
CA ALA A 114 21.19 19.78 -2.97
C ALA A 114 22.60 20.25 -3.32
N ASP A 115 22.79 20.72 -4.56
CA ASP A 115 24.02 21.34 -5.01
C ASP A 115 24.36 22.50 -4.06
N TYR A 116 25.27 22.25 -3.11
CA TYR A 116 26.01 23.30 -2.43
C TYR A 116 27.05 23.84 -3.42
N SER A 117 26.57 24.57 -4.43
CA SER A 117 27.38 25.52 -5.18
C SER A 117 26.93 26.93 -4.81
N GLY A 118 27.57 27.48 -3.78
CA GLY A 118 27.38 28.87 -3.37
C GLY A 118 28.48 29.26 -2.39
N PHE A 119 29.46 29.97 -2.93
CA PHE A 119 30.48 30.72 -2.21
C PHE A 119 29.87 31.74 -1.25
#